data_AF-A0A482UYA3-F1
#
_entry.id   AF-A0A482UYA3-F1
#
_cell.length_a   1.000
_cell.length_b   1.000
_cell.length_c   1.000
_cell.angle_alpha   90.00
_cell.angle_beta   90.00
_cell.angle_gamma   90.00
#
_symmetry.space_group_name_H-M   'P 1'
#
loop_
_entity.id
_entity.type
_entity.pdbx_description
1 polymer ?
#
loop_
_entity_poly.entity_id
_entity_poly.type
_entity_poly.pdbx_seq_one_letter_code
_entity_poly.pdbx_strand_id
1 'polypeptide(L)'
;MAQQQQDELSCTIFVGNIAVFCTEQLLLGHFTTCGEIAEIRLARSENLSKHLSYGFIRYALIQSAQLAIQTMNGTILCGRPLK
;
A
#
# COMPACT_ATOMS: atom_id res chain seq x y z
N MET A 1 -3.27 -21.18 14.38
CA MET A 1 -2.87 -19.90 15.00
C MET A 1 -2.34 -18.99 13.90
N ALA A 2 -3.20 -18.15 13.35
CA ALA A 2 -2.89 -16.96 12.54
C ALA A 2 -4.21 -16.18 12.36
N GLN A 3 -4.84 -15.82 13.48
CA GLN A 3 -5.86 -14.77 13.47
C GLN A 3 -5.14 -13.43 13.51
N GLN A 4 -5.79 -12.40 12.94
CA GLN A 4 -5.38 -10.99 12.75
C GLN A 4 -4.93 -10.75 11.30
N GLN A 5 -5.69 -10.13 10.39
CA GLN A 5 -6.69 -9.07 10.56
C GLN A 5 -7.57 -9.03 9.29
N GLN A 6 -8.74 -9.67 9.28
CA GLN A 6 -9.74 -9.46 8.21
C GLN A 6 -10.92 -8.60 8.71
N ASP A 7 -10.74 -7.95 9.87
CA ASP A 7 -11.69 -7.01 10.48
C ASP A 7 -10.96 -5.68 10.78
N GLU A 8 -10.78 -4.86 9.74
CA GLU A 8 -10.53 -3.41 9.84
C GLU A 8 -11.10 -2.74 8.56
N LEU A 9 -12.32 -3.16 8.21
CA LEU A 9 -13.11 -2.92 6.99
C LEU A 9 -13.53 -1.46 6.76
N SER A 10 -12.67 -0.49 7.04
CA SER A 10 -12.97 0.89 6.66
C SER A 10 -11.92 1.47 5.73
N CYS A 11 -10.74 1.86 6.18
CA CYS A 11 -9.90 2.74 5.35
C CYS A 11 -8.47 2.23 5.09
N THR A 12 -8.06 1.08 5.61
CA THR A 12 -6.67 0.62 5.50
C THR A 12 -6.50 -0.37 4.33
N ILE A 13 -5.51 -0.12 3.47
CA ILE A 13 -5.12 -0.97 2.35
C ILE A 13 -3.70 -1.51 2.54
N PHE A 14 -3.48 -2.72 2.06
CA PHE A 14 -2.15 -3.35 2.02
C PHE A 14 -1.55 -3.18 0.62
N VAL A 15 -0.26 -2.86 0.55
CA VAL A 15 0.50 -2.74 -0.69
C VAL A 15 1.79 -3.56 -0.56
N GLY A 16 1.85 -4.66 -1.30
CA GLY A 16 3.00 -5.53 -1.43
C GLY A 16 3.73 -5.35 -2.76
N ASN A 17 4.83 -6.09 -2.90
CA ASN A 17 5.68 -6.09 -4.10
C ASN A 17 6.26 -4.70 -4.46
N ILE A 18 6.43 -3.86 -3.44
CA ILE A 18 6.96 -2.51 -3.60
C ILE A 18 8.45 -2.62 -4.00
N ALA A 19 8.86 -1.83 -4.99
CA ALA A 19 10.25 -1.77 -5.40
C ALA A 19 11.12 -1.12 -4.29
N VAL A 20 12.38 -1.55 -4.17
CA VAL A 20 13.31 -1.03 -3.14
C VAL A 20 13.57 0.48 -3.24
N PHE A 21 13.39 1.03 -4.45
CA PHE A 21 13.55 2.45 -4.73
C PHE A 21 12.24 3.25 -4.55
N CYS A 22 11.13 2.58 -4.27
CA CYS A 22 9.88 3.25 -3.98
C CYS A 22 9.91 3.81 -2.55
N THR A 23 9.55 5.08 -2.40
CA THR A 23 9.47 5.77 -1.11
C THR A 23 8.02 5.99 -0.71
N GLU A 24 7.80 6.24 0.57
CA GLU A 24 6.50 6.63 1.11
C GLU A 24 5.93 7.86 0.39
N GLN A 25 6.78 8.81 -0.03
CA GLN A 25 6.34 9.98 -0.81
C GLN A 25 5.79 9.61 -2.19
N LEU A 26 6.38 8.61 -2.85
CA LEU A 26 5.91 8.10 -4.14
C LEU A 26 4.56 7.41 -3.99
N LEU A 27 4.41 6.57 -2.97
CA LEU A 27 3.13 5.97 -2.61
C LEU A 27 2.11 7.03 -2.26
N LEU A 28 2.44 8.00 -1.40
CA LEU A 28 1.57 9.12 -1.05
C LEU A 28 1.06 9.85 -2.30
N GLY A 29 1.96 10.27 -3.20
CA GLY A 29 1.58 10.97 -4.43
C GLY A 29 0.77 10.13 -5.42
N HIS A 30 0.98 8.81 -5.44
CA HIS A 30 0.20 7.92 -6.29
C HIS A 30 -1.20 7.68 -5.69
N PHE A 31 -1.25 7.29 -4.42
CA PHE A 31 -2.45 6.91 -3.70
C PHE A 31 -3.33 8.12 -3.31
N THR A 32 -2.76 9.34 -3.23
CA THR A 32 -3.53 10.58 -3.00
C THR A 32 -4.47 10.89 -4.16
N THR A 33 -4.22 10.33 -5.35
CA THR A 33 -5.13 10.47 -6.51
C THR A 33 -6.47 9.78 -6.27
N CYS A 34 -6.50 8.72 -5.44
CA CYS A 34 -7.73 8.03 -5.06
C CYS A 34 -8.46 8.67 -3.86
N GLY A 35 -7.74 9.45 -3.05
CA GLY A 35 -8.32 10.20 -1.94
C GLY A 35 -7.33 10.55 -0.83
N GLU A 36 -7.84 11.15 0.24
CA GLU A 36 -7.01 11.63 1.34
C GLU A 36 -6.45 10.49 2.19
N ILE A 37 -5.13 10.50 2.37
CA ILE A 37 -4.40 9.50 3.14
C ILE A 37 -4.22 10.02 4.57
N ALA A 38 -4.69 9.25 5.55
CA ALA A 38 -4.53 9.53 6.97
C ALA A 38 -3.16 9.08 7.50
N GLU A 39 -2.67 7.92 7.06
CA GLU A 39 -1.39 7.37 7.53
C GLU A 39 -0.75 6.47 6.46
N ILE A 40 0.59 6.47 6.38
CA ILE A 40 1.37 5.52 5.57
C ILE A 40 2.41 4.88 6.47
N ARG A 41 2.53 3.55 6.37
CA ARG A 41 3.57 2.78 7.05
C ARG A 41 4.26 1.88 6.05
N LEU A 42 5.49 2.20 5.67
CA LEU A 42 6.27 1.36 4.77
C LEU A 42 7.32 0.56 5.53
N ALA A 43 7.23 -0.76 5.44
CA ALA A 43 8.20 -1.68 6.01
C ALA A 43 9.15 -2.19 4.91
N ARG A 44 10.39 -1.72 4.96
CA ARG A 44 11.46 -2.25 4.11
C ARG A 44 12.14 -3.41 4.84
N SER A 45 12.18 -4.56 4.20
CA SER A 45 12.98 -5.68 4.70
C SER A 45 14.46 -5.34 4.53
N GLU A 46 15.22 -5.36 5.63
CA GLU A 46 16.69 -5.17 5.62
C GLU A 46 17.42 -6.34 4.94
N ASN A 47 16.72 -7.47 4.71
CA ASN A 47 17.26 -8.59 3.97
C ASN A 47 17.13 -8.34 2.47
N LEU A 48 18.22 -7.87 1.86
CA LEU A 48 18.40 -7.64 0.41
C LEU A 48 17.95 -8.84 -0.47
N SER A 49 17.98 -10.05 0.12
CA SER A 49 17.65 -11.32 -0.54
C SER A 49 16.14 -11.61 -0.64
N LYS A 50 15.29 -10.87 0.09
CA LYS A 50 13.83 -10.92 -0.07
C LYS A 50 13.36 -9.57 -0.59
N HIS A 51 13.23 -9.48 -1.91
CA HIS A 51 12.66 -8.38 -2.68
C HIS A 51 11.16 -8.13 -2.41
N LEU A 52 10.72 -8.21 -1.16
CA LEU A 52 9.33 -8.07 -0.73
C LEU A 52 9.28 -6.90 0.27
N SER A 53 9.41 -5.68 -0.24
CA SER A 53 9.02 -4.50 0.53
C SER A 53 7.49 -4.43 0.52
N TYR A 54 6.91 -4.09 1.67
CA TYR A 54 5.47 -3.97 1.83
C TYR A 54 5.14 -2.71 2.62
N GLY A 55 3.93 -2.22 2.44
CA GLY A 55 3.44 -1.03 3.09
C GLY A 55 1.95 -1.14 3.38
N PHE A 56 1.53 -0.37 4.36
CA PHE A 56 0.14 -0.19 4.74
C PHE A 56 -0.21 1.28 4.54
N ILE A 57 -1.33 1.54 3.89
CA ILE A 57 -1.83 2.89 3.64
C ILE A 57 -3.22 2.98 4.25
N ARG A 58 -3.41 3.92 5.15
CA ARG A 58 -4.69 4.19 5.78
C ARG A 58 -5.26 5.46 5.20
N TYR A 59 -6.41 5.35 4.56
CA TYR A 59 -7.19 6.48 4.06
C TYR A 59 -8.00 7.15 5.17
N ALA A 60 -8.44 8.38 4.91
CA ALA A 60 -9.46 9.04 5.73
C ALA A 60 -10.85 8.42 5.48
N LEU A 61 -11.13 7.99 4.23
CA LEU A 61 -12.42 7.47 3.79
C LEU A 61 -12.35 6.05 3.24
N ILE A 62 -13.42 5.30 3.51
CA ILE A 62 -13.60 3.92 3.03
C ILE A 62 -13.69 3.88 1.50
N GLN A 63 -14.42 4.82 0.93
CA GLN A 63 -14.62 4.88 -0.52
C GLN A 63 -13.28 5.06 -1.26
N SER A 64 -12.39 5.90 -0.73
CA SER A 64 -11.05 6.10 -1.29
C SER A 64 -10.19 4.84 -1.18
N ALA A 65 -10.27 4.13 -0.05
CA ALA A 65 -9.59 2.85 0.13
C ALA A 65 -10.10 1.79 -0.88
N GLN A 66 -11.42 1.66 -1.04
CA GLN A 66 -12.01 0.72 -2.00
C GLN A 66 -11.70 1.09 -3.46
N LEU A 67 -11.68 2.37 -3.79
CA LEU A 67 -11.29 2.85 -5.11
C LEU A 67 -9.81 2.55 -5.37
N ALA A 68 -8.93 2.81 -4.40
CA ALA A 68 -7.52 2.50 -4.50
C ALA A 68 -7.28 0.99 -4.68
N ILE A 69 -7.99 0.13 -3.96
CA ILE A 69 -7.88 -1.33 -4.16
C ILE A 69 -8.33 -1.73 -5.57
N GLN A 70 -9.37 -1.11 -6.13
CA GLN A 70 -9.86 -1.48 -7.46
C GLN A 70 -9.01 -0.88 -8.60
N THR A 71 -8.47 0.32 -8.41
CA THR A 71 -7.76 1.07 -9.45
C THR A 71 -6.25 0.94 -9.35
N MET A 72 -5.68 0.88 -8.14
CA MET A 72 -4.24 0.84 -7.88
C MET A 72 -3.70 -0.57 -7.64
N ASN A 73 -4.56 -1.58 -7.40
CA ASN A 73 -4.12 -2.96 -7.37
C ASN A 73 -3.69 -3.39 -8.79
N GLY A 74 -2.45 -3.84 -8.93
CA GLY A 74 -1.86 -4.20 -10.22
C GLY A 74 -1.29 -3.04 -11.02
N THR A 75 -1.32 -1.79 -10.54
CA THR A 75 -0.62 -0.70 -11.22
C THR A 75 0.89 -0.90 -11.12
N ILE A 76 1.59 -0.55 -12.20
CA ILE A 76 3.05 -0.63 -12.22
C ILE A 76 3.59 0.64 -11.58
N LEU A 77 4.01 0.53 -10.33
CA LEU A 77 4.75 1.59 -9.65
C LEU A 77 6.22 1.21 -9.64
N CYS A 78 7.08 2.11 -10.12
CA CYS A 78 8.52 1.85 -10.09
C CYS A 78 8.90 0.55 -10.82
N GLY A 79 8.30 0.29 -12.00
CA GLY A 79 8.60 -0.90 -12.81
C GLY A 79 8.15 -2.25 -12.22
N ARG A 80 7.40 -2.26 -11.12
CA ARG A 80 6.80 -3.48 -10.54
C ARG A 80 5.31 -3.33 -10.32
N PRO A 81 4.50 -4.37 -10.57
CA PRO A 81 3.07 -4.33 -10.28
C PRO A 81 2.84 -4.38 -8.75
N LEU A 82 2.07 -3.43 -8.24
CA LEU A 82 1.61 -3.43 -6.85
C LEU A 82 0.59 -4.54 -6.62
N LYS A 83 0.55 -5.11 -5.42
CA LYS A 83 -0.32 -6.23 -5.04
C LYS A 83 -0.89 -6.10 -3.65
#